data_AF-A0A924NRW3-F1
#
_entry.id   AF-A0A924NRW3-F1
#
_cell.length_a   1.000
_cell.length_b   1.000
_cell.length_c   1.000
_cell.angle_alpha   90.00
_cell.angle_beta   90.00
_cell.angle_gamma   90.00
#
_symmetry.space_group_name_H-M   'P 1'
#
loop_
_entity.id
_entity.type
_entity.pdbx_description
1 polymer ?
#
loop_
_entity_poly.entity_id
_entity_poly.type
_entity_poly.pdbx_seq_one_letter_code
_entity_poly.pdbx_strand_id
1 'polypeptide(L)' 'GSGRSFALGALHASWGRAKSARDLALLAVHAACEFDKNSAGPVEVFTVKLKKP' A
#
# COMPACT_ATOMS: atom_id res chain seq x y z
N GLY A 1 9.21 1.70 -7.08
CA GLY A 1 8.97 2.94 -7.82
C GLY A 1 9.52 4.15 -7.07
N SER A 2 9.24 5.35 -7.58
CA SER A 2 9.60 6.65 -6.99
C SER A 2 8.90 6.90 -5.65
N GLY A 3 7.61 6.56 -5.52
CA GLY A 3 6.84 6.74 -4.28
C GLY A 3 7.07 5.71 -3.17
N ARG A 4 8.09 4.84 -3.28
CA ARG A 4 8.31 3.74 -2.34
C ARG A 4 8.54 4.21 -0.90
N SER A 5 9.19 5.36 -0.69
CA SER A 5 9.51 5.84 0.66
C SER A 5 8.25 6.23 1.42
N PHE A 6 7.29 6.88 0.75
CA PHE A 6 5.99 7.21 1.31
C PHE A 6 5.16 5.94 1.57
N ALA A 7 5.14 5.02 0.60
CA ALA A 7 4.46 3.74 0.75
C ALA A 7 5.00 2.92 1.93
N LEU A 8 6.32 2.80 2.08
CA LEU A 8 6.94 2.06 3.19
C LEU A 8 6.64 2.68 4.55
N GLY A 9 6.65 4.01 4.66
CA GLY A 9 6.24 4.70 5.89
C GLY A 9 4.79 4.39 6.27
N ALA A 10 3.89 4.45 5.29
CA ALA A 10 2.48 4.15 5.48
C ALA A 10 2.22 2.67 5.84
N LEU A 11 2.93 1.74 5.18
CA LEU A 11 2.90 0.31 5.48
C LEU A 11 3.33 0.06 6.93
N HIS A 12 4.48 0.60 7.33
CA HIS A 12 5.03 0.38 8.67
C HIS A 12 4.12 0.95 9.76
N ALA A 13 3.62 2.18 9.57
CA ALA A 13 2.73 2.83 10.54
C ALA A 13 1.38 2.10 10.72
N SER A 14 0.92 1.41 9.68
CA SER A 14 -0.38 0.72 9.67
C SER A 14 -0.27 -0.79 9.90
N TRP A 15 0.94 -1.34 9.93
CA TRP A 15 1.19 -2.77 10.14
C TRP A 15 0.63 -3.22 11.49
N GLY A 16 -0.13 -4.31 11.48
CA GLY A 16 -0.82 -4.83 12.67
C GLY A 16 -2.13 -4.11 13.05
N ARG A 17 -2.49 -3.01 12.38
CA ARG A 17 -3.77 -2.29 12.58
C ARG A 17 -4.71 -2.38 11.37
N ALA A 18 -4.16 -2.62 10.18
CA ALA A 18 -4.95 -2.79 8.97
C ALA A 18 -5.79 -4.08 9.02
N LYS A 19 -7.03 -4.00 8.52
CA LYS A 19 -8.01 -5.11 8.53
C LYS A 19 -7.66 -6.23 7.55
N SER A 20 -6.96 -5.90 6.46
CA SER A 20 -6.57 -6.85 5.43
C SER A 20 -5.28 -6.42 4.72
N ALA A 21 -4.63 -7.37 4.05
CA ALA A 21 -3.48 -7.08 3.19
C ALA A 21 -3.86 -6.14 2.02
N ARG A 22 -5.12 -6.22 1.54
CA ARG A 22 -5.64 -5.31 0.51
C ARG A 22 -5.67 -3.87 1.00
N ASP A 23 -6.25 -3.66 2.19
CA ASP A 23 -6.40 -2.32 2.77
C ASP A 23 -5.04 -1.69 3.07
N LEU A 24 -4.13 -2.50 3.61
CA LEU A 24 -2.76 -2.08 3.88
C LEU A 24 -2.04 -1.65 2.59
N ALA A 25 -2.16 -2.43 1.52
CA ALA A 25 -1.55 -2.11 0.23
C ALA A 25 -2.17 -0.85 -0.40
N LEU A 26 -3.50 -0.72 -0.35
CA LEU A 26 -4.20 0.47 -0.84
C LEU A 26 -3.75 1.73 -0.11
N LEU A 27 -3.72 1.71 1.22
CA LEU A 27 -3.32 2.87 2.05
C LEU A 27 -1.89 3.32 1.72
N ALA A 28 -0.99 2.35 1.51
CA ALA A 28 0.39 2.64 1.11
C ALA A 28 0.50 3.29 -0.27
N VAL A 29 -0.25 2.79 -1.26
CA VAL A 29 -0.24 3.37 -2.61
C VAL A 29 -0.90 4.74 -2.61
N HIS A 30 -1.98 4.94 -1.84
CA HIS A 30 -2.58 6.27 -1.68
C HIS A 30 -1.60 7.27 -1.06
N ALA A 31 -0.85 6.88 -0.03
CA ALA A 31 0.21 7.72 0.52
C ALA A 31 1.29 8.05 -0.52
N ALA A 32 1.65 7.10 -1.38
CA ALA A 32 2.56 7.38 -2.49
C ALA A 32 1.94 8.36 -3.51
N CYS A 33 0.67 8.20 -3.90
CA CYS A 33 -0.01 9.13 -4.80
C CYS A 33 -0.17 10.53 -4.22
N GLU A 34 -0.30 10.67 -2.90
CA GLU A 34 -0.44 11.96 -2.22
C GLU A 34 0.86 12.77 -2.26
N PHE A 35 2.02 12.12 -2.12
CA PHE A 35 3.30 12.81 -1.90
C PHE A 35 4.35 12.63 -3.00
N ASP A 36 4.27 11.59 -3.83
CA ASP A 36 5.15 11.42 -4.99
C ASP A 36 4.49 11.95 -6.26
N LYS A 37 5.08 13.02 -6.82
CA LYS A 37 4.63 13.66 -8.07
C LYS A 37 4.49 12.72 -9.28
N ASN A 38 5.16 11.56 -9.24
CA ASN A 38 5.14 10.58 -10.34
C ASN A 38 4.19 9.41 -10.07
N SER A 39 3.42 9.44 -8.98
CA SER A 39 2.47 8.42 -8.61
C SER A 39 1.07 9.02 -8.60
N ALA A 40 0.10 8.37 -9.26
CA ALA A 40 -1.28 8.84 -9.29
C ALA A 40 -2.24 7.66 -9.40
N GLY A 41 -3.49 7.89 -9.00
CA GLY A 41 -4.57 6.94 -9.25
C GLY A 41 -5.07 6.97 -10.70
N PRO A 42 -5.97 6.05 -11.08
CA PRO A 42 -6.58 5.02 -10.25
C PRO A 42 -5.62 3.90 -9.84
N VAL A 43 -5.87 3.27 -8.69
CA VAL A 43 -5.02 2.21 -8.13
C VAL A 43 -5.66 0.84 -8.33
N GLU A 44 -4.93 -0.09 -8.95
CA GLU A 44 -5.33 -1.49 -9.04
C GLU A 44 -4.63 -2.34 -7.98
N VAL A 45 -5.41 -3.13 -7.24
CA VAL A 45 -4.90 -4.03 -6.20
C VAL A 45 -5.45 -5.43 -6.37
N PHE A 46 -4.55 -6.39 -6.50
CA PHE A 46 -4.83 -7.82 -6.55
C PHE A 46 -4.39 -8.48 -5.25
N THR A 47 -5.18 -9.43 -4.78
CA THR A 47 -4.87 -10.20 -3.58
C THR A 47 -4.95 -11.69 -3.86
N VAL A 48 -4.04 -12.44 -3.28
CA VAL A 48 -4.02 -13.91 -3.35
C VAL A 48 -4.14 -14.46 -1.94
N LYS A 49 -4.93 -15.52 -1.78
CA LYS A 49 -5.01 -16.23 -0.49
C LYS A 49 -3.73 -17.03 -0.28
N LEU A 50 -3.13 -16.89 0.90
CA LEU A 50 -1.96 -17.69 1.25
C LEU A 50 -2.36 -19.17 1.35
N LYS A 51 -1.60 -20.06 0.71
CA LYS A 51 -1.74 -21.49 0.92
C LYS A 51 -1.30 -21.79 2.37
N LYS A 52 -2.08 -22.58 3.10
CA LYS A 52 -1.66 -23.02 4.44
C LYS A 52 -0.32 -23.77 4.31
N PRO A 53 0.62 -23.55 5.25
CA PRO A 53 1.86 -24.31 5.30
C PRO A 53 1.60 -25.81 5.46
#